data_AF-A0A4R5LML9-F1
#
_entry.id   AF-A0A4R5LML9-F1
#
_cell.length_a   1.000
_cell.length_b   1.000
_cell.length_c   1.000
_cell.angle_alpha   90.00
_cell.angle_beta   90.00
_cell.angle_gamma   90.00
#
_symmetry.space_group_name_H-M   'P 1'
#
loop_
_entity.id
_entity.type
_entity.pdbx_description
1 polymer ?
#
loop_
_entity_poly.entity_id
_entity_poly.type
_entity_poly.pdbx_seq_one_letter_code
_entity_poly.pdbx_strand_id
1 'polypeptide(L)'
;MNWEAIAAIGEMVGAVGVIATLGFLAFQVRQNSSLLKNNTRQLEQNHQVAIAQAMATSDRQSDPMLIVAQSNELSRIFYKGLANYVELDPESKMRFSLAMGPIIAGVSVKFMEQIKLEIADADYLPDQANFLMKFLDTVGGRQWWKTNMQMYPKPFVQMVEDVLNKREVKNKAV
;
A
#
# COMPACT_ATOMS: atom_id res chain seq x y z
N MET A 1 -61.16 9.49 39.75
CA MET A 1 -60.82 8.43 38.78
C MET A 1 -60.57 9.05 37.41
N ASN A 2 -59.38 9.63 37.22
CA ASN A 2 -58.80 10.16 35.96
C ASN A 2 -57.26 10.08 35.98
N TRP A 3 -56.69 9.63 37.11
CA TRP A 3 -55.25 9.62 37.36
C TRP A 3 -54.57 8.43 36.69
N GLU A 4 -55.22 7.26 36.67
CA GLU A 4 -54.76 6.08 35.92
C GLU A 4 -54.68 6.34 34.41
N ALA A 5 -55.66 7.03 33.83
CA ALA A 5 -55.64 7.38 32.41
C ALA A 5 -54.48 8.33 32.07
N ILE A 6 -54.20 9.30 32.94
CA ILE A 6 -53.06 10.22 32.80
C ILE A 6 -51.73 9.47 32.95
N ALA A 7 -51.64 8.53 33.89
CA ALA A 7 -50.45 7.69 34.08
C ALA A 7 -50.18 6.80 32.85
N ALA A 8 -51.20 6.16 32.31
CA ALA A 8 -51.09 5.32 31.11
C ALA A 8 -50.66 6.12 29.85
N ILE A 9 -51.12 7.37 29.71
CA ILE A 9 -50.68 8.27 28.64
C ILE A 9 -49.19 8.64 28.83
N GLY A 10 -48.77 8.93 30.07
CA GLY A 10 -47.37 9.20 30.40
C GLY A 10 -46.44 8.02 30.08
N GLU A 11 -46.86 6.79 30.37
CA GLU A 11 -46.13 5.57 30.03
C GLU A 11 -46.03 5.35 28.51
N MET A 12 -47.10 5.57 27.76
CA MET A 12 -47.05 5.49 26.29
C MET A 12 -46.10 6.51 25.68
N VAL A 13 -46.16 7.76 26.12
CA VAL A 13 -45.26 8.82 25.62
C VAL A 13 -43.81 8.51 25.99
N GLY A 14 -43.57 8.03 27.21
CA GLY A 14 -42.24 7.56 27.65
C GLY A 14 -41.72 6.42 26.79
N ALA A 15 -42.53 5.40 26.52
CA ALA A 15 -42.16 4.25 25.69
C ALA A 15 -41.84 4.68 24.25
N VAL A 16 -42.64 5.57 23.66
CA VAL A 16 -42.36 6.13 22.32
C VAL A 16 -41.04 6.91 22.32
N GLY A 17 -40.77 7.70 23.36
CA GLY A 17 -39.49 8.41 23.53
C GLY A 17 -38.30 7.47 23.60
N VAL A 18 -38.41 6.36 24.34
CA VAL A 18 -37.36 5.33 24.44
C VAL A 18 -37.12 4.67 23.08
N ILE A 19 -38.18 4.28 22.37
CA ILE A 19 -38.08 3.66 21.04
C ILE A 19 -37.43 4.63 20.03
N ALA A 20 -37.84 5.90 20.03
CA ALA A 20 -37.24 6.92 19.17
C ALA A 20 -35.74 7.11 19.47
N THR A 21 -35.38 7.12 20.75
CA THR A 21 -33.98 7.25 21.20
C THR A 21 -33.14 6.04 20.78
N LEU A 22 -33.67 4.82 20.92
CA LEU A 22 -32.99 3.59 20.47
C LEU A 22 -32.82 3.56 18.94
N GLY A 23 -33.82 4.00 18.19
CA GLY A 23 -33.74 4.11 16.73
C GLY A 23 -32.69 5.12 16.28
N PHE A 24 -32.67 6.30 16.91
CA PHE A 24 -31.64 7.31 16.67
C PHE A 24 -30.24 6.80 17.02
N LEU A 25 -30.08 6.13 18.17
CA LEU A 25 -28.81 5.55 18.59
C LEU A 25 -28.32 4.46 17.62
N ALA A 26 -29.22 3.58 17.17
CA ALA A 26 -28.88 2.53 16.20
C ALA A 26 -28.41 3.11 14.86
N PHE A 27 -29.06 4.19 14.40
CA PHE A 27 -28.62 4.92 13.21
C PHE A 27 -27.24 5.56 13.41
N GLN A 28 -27.02 6.18 14.57
CA GLN A 28 -25.74 6.81 14.93
C GLN A 28 -24.60 5.79 14.98
N VAL A 29 -24.80 4.62 15.59
CA VAL A 29 -23.81 3.55 15.67
C VAL A 29 -23.45 2.99 14.29
N ARG A 30 -24.42 2.88 13.37
CA ARG A 30 -24.17 2.43 11.99
C ARG A 30 -23.32 3.43 11.20
N GLN A 31 -23.61 4.73 11.31
CA GLN A 31 -22.79 5.77 10.69
C GLN A 31 -21.37 5.78 11.26
N ASN A 32 -21.22 5.73 12.59
CA ASN A 32 -19.92 5.65 13.25
C ASN A 32 -19.13 4.41 12.81
N SER A 33 -19.78 3.25 12.67
CA SER A 33 -19.13 2.02 12.21
C SER A 33 -18.59 2.14 10.77
N SER A 34 -19.29 2.87 9.90
CA SER A 34 -18.83 3.12 8.53
C SER A 34 -17.65 4.10 8.50
N LEU A 35 -17.71 5.15 9.31
CA LEU A 35 -16.63 6.15 9.43
C LEU A 35 -15.35 5.52 9.99
N LEU A 36 -15.47 4.63 10.99
CA LEU A 36 -14.34 3.90 11.56
C LEU A 36 -13.66 3.01 10.52
N LYS A 37 -14.41 2.27 9.70
CA LYS A 37 -13.83 1.43 8.63
C LYS A 37 -13.06 2.25 7.59
N ASN A 38 -13.57 3.42 7.24
CA ASN A 38 -12.90 4.32 6.30
C ASN A 38 -11.63 4.93 6.93
N ASN A 39 -11.69 5.33 8.21
CA ASN A 39 -10.53 5.81 8.95
C ASN A 39 -9.43 4.75 9.06
N THR A 40 -9.76 3.49 9.35
CA THR A 40 -8.78 2.39 9.39
C THR A 40 -8.09 2.20 8.04
N ARG A 41 -8.84 2.22 6.93
CA ARG A 41 -8.27 2.12 5.57
C ARG A 41 -7.34 3.28 5.24
N GLN A 42 -7.71 4.50 5.62
CA GLN A 42 -6.86 5.67 5.40
C GLN A 42 -5.60 5.63 6.26
N LEU A 43 -5.70 5.17 7.51
CA LEU A 43 -4.54 4.99 8.40
C LEU A 43 -3.55 3.96 7.85
N GLU A 44 -4.03 2.83 7.34
CA GLU A 44 -3.18 1.82 6.70
C GLU A 44 -2.46 2.37 5.46
N GLN A 45 -3.17 3.09 4.61
CA GLN A 45 -2.59 3.73 3.42
C GLN A 45 -1.54 4.77 3.80
N ASN A 46 -1.83 5.62 4.79
CA ASN A 46 -0.89 6.63 5.28
C ASN A 46 0.34 5.99 5.92
N HIS A 47 0.18 4.87 6.63
CA HIS A 47 1.29 4.14 7.22
C HIS A 47 2.21 3.54 6.16
N GLN A 48 1.66 2.90 5.12
CA GLN A 48 2.45 2.36 4.00
C GLN A 48 3.21 3.46 3.25
N VAL A 49 2.57 4.61 3.03
CA VAL A 49 3.24 5.78 2.43
C VAL A 49 4.34 6.31 3.33
N ALA A 50 4.14 6.38 4.64
CA ALA A 50 5.15 6.84 5.60
C ALA A 50 6.37 5.90 5.63
N ILE A 51 6.16 4.59 5.57
CA ILE A 51 7.25 3.60 5.48
C ILE A 51 8.00 3.75 4.16
N ALA A 52 7.29 3.81 3.03
CA ALA A 52 7.90 4.01 1.72
C ALA A 52 8.67 5.35 1.66
N GLN A 53 8.12 6.40 2.28
CA GLN A 53 8.81 7.67 2.45
C GLN A 53 10.08 7.50 3.27
N ALA A 54 10.03 6.87 4.44
CA ALA A 54 11.22 6.64 5.26
C ALA A 54 12.31 5.83 4.52
N MET A 55 11.92 4.83 3.73
CA MET A 55 12.84 4.05 2.89
C MET A 55 13.40 4.86 1.70
N ALA A 56 12.65 5.84 1.20
CA ALA A 56 13.08 6.74 0.12
C ALA A 56 13.90 7.93 0.64
N THR A 57 13.60 8.42 1.85
CA THR A 57 14.26 9.59 2.48
C THR A 57 15.39 9.22 3.42
N SER A 58 15.57 7.93 3.75
CA SER A 58 16.78 7.43 4.42
C SER A 58 18.06 7.80 3.66
N ASP A 59 17.96 8.31 2.43
CA ASP A 59 19.13 8.72 1.67
C ASP A 59 18.92 9.90 0.71
N ARG A 60 18.87 11.13 1.25
CA ARG A 60 19.30 12.30 0.46
C ARG A 60 20.83 12.32 0.23
N GLN A 61 21.58 11.30 0.69
CA GLN A 61 23.05 11.27 0.68
C GLN A 61 23.68 10.10 -0.12
N SER A 62 22.99 9.00 -0.38
CA SER A 62 23.47 7.91 -1.26
C SER A 62 22.41 7.41 -2.24
N ASP A 63 22.76 7.37 -3.52
CA ASP A 63 22.00 6.63 -4.53
C ASP A 63 22.07 5.11 -4.19
N PRO A 64 20.94 4.41 -4.00
CA PRO A 64 20.94 2.98 -3.69
C PRO A 64 21.75 2.15 -4.69
N MET A 65 21.78 2.56 -5.96
CA MET A 65 22.60 1.91 -6.98
C MET A 65 24.10 2.18 -6.80
N LEU A 66 24.47 3.35 -6.27
CA LEU A 66 25.85 3.67 -5.94
C LEU A 66 26.36 2.79 -4.79
N ILE A 67 25.54 2.53 -3.77
CA ILE A 67 25.90 1.60 -2.67
C ILE A 67 26.14 0.19 -3.22
N VAL A 68 25.25 -0.30 -4.08
CA VAL A 68 25.42 -1.61 -4.74
C VAL A 68 26.70 -1.63 -5.57
N ALA A 69 26.96 -0.58 -6.36
CA ALA A 69 28.12 -0.48 -7.24
C ALA A 69 29.46 -0.39 -6.48
N GLN A 70 29.48 0.21 -5.29
CA GLN A 70 30.70 0.38 -4.49
C GLN A 70 31.10 -0.89 -3.72
N SER A 71 30.20 -1.86 -3.57
CA SER A 71 30.48 -3.12 -2.87
C SER A 71 30.42 -4.31 -3.83
N ASN A 72 31.58 -4.93 -4.07
CA ASN A 72 31.67 -6.15 -4.88
C ASN A 72 30.79 -7.28 -4.33
N GLU A 73 30.73 -7.42 -3.00
CA GLU A 73 29.90 -8.42 -2.36
C GLU A 73 28.42 -8.15 -2.61
N LEU A 74 27.96 -6.91 -2.39
CA LEU A 74 26.56 -6.53 -2.57
C LEU A 74 26.16 -6.60 -4.04
N SER A 75 27.02 -6.14 -4.96
CA SER A 75 26.84 -6.34 -6.41
C SER A 75 26.63 -7.80 -6.78
N ARG A 76 27.41 -8.73 -6.19
CA ARG A 76 27.26 -10.16 -6.44
C ARG A 76 25.94 -10.70 -5.90
N ILE A 77 25.55 -10.31 -4.69
CA ILE A 77 24.28 -10.70 -4.08
C ILE A 77 23.12 -10.15 -4.91
N PHE A 78 23.19 -8.89 -5.33
CA PHE A 78 22.19 -8.22 -6.13
C PHE A 78 22.01 -8.91 -7.50
N TYR A 79 23.11 -9.19 -8.19
CA TYR A 79 23.07 -9.93 -9.46
C TYR A 79 22.46 -11.33 -9.30
N LYS A 80 22.91 -12.11 -8.30
CA LYS A 80 22.36 -13.45 -8.03
C LYS A 80 20.89 -13.41 -7.63
N GLY A 81 20.50 -12.42 -6.82
CA GLY A 81 19.13 -12.25 -6.37
C GLY A 81 18.17 -11.85 -7.49
N LEU A 82 18.62 -11.07 -8.48
CA LEU A 82 17.83 -10.81 -9.69
C LEU A 82 17.68 -12.08 -10.56
N ALA A 83 18.70 -12.94 -10.59
CA ALA A 83 18.62 -14.21 -11.32
C ALA A 83 17.67 -15.21 -10.64
N ASN A 84 17.82 -15.44 -9.33
CA ASN A 84 16.98 -16.34 -8.55
C ASN A 84 17.00 -15.98 -7.06
N TYR A 85 16.00 -15.22 -6.62
CA TYR A 85 15.90 -14.75 -5.24
C TYR A 85 15.61 -15.89 -4.25
N VAL A 86 14.81 -16.88 -4.63
CA VAL A 86 14.37 -17.95 -3.73
C VAL A 86 15.53 -18.87 -3.32
N GLU A 87 16.54 -19.03 -4.17
CA GLU A 87 17.73 -19.84 -3.89
C GLU A 87 18.79 -19.13 -3.05
N LEU A 88 18.65 -17.82 -2.82
CA LEU A 88 19.56 -17.11 -1.91
C LEU A 88 19.42 -17.66 -0.48
N ASP A 89 20.55 -17.73 0.21
CA ASP A 89 20.59 -17.99 1.64
C ASP A 89 19.90 -16.83 2.42
N PRO A 90 19.48 -17.05 3.68
CA PRO A 90 18.73 -16.06 4.43
C PRO A 90 19.44 -14.70 4.58
N GLU A 91 20.77 -14.69 4.75
CA GLU A 91 21.54 -13.46 4.90
C GLU A 91 21.57 -12.69 3.56
N SER A 92 21.86 -13.39 2.46
CA SER A 92 21.82 -12.81 1.12
C SER A 92 20.44 -12.29 0.75
N LYS A 93 19.35 -12.97 1.14
CA LYS A 93 17.97 -12.48 0.93
C LYS A 93 17.71 -11.18 1.66
N MET A 94 18.20 -11.04 2.89
CA MET A 94 18.06 -9.81 3.66
C MET A 94 18.82 -8.67 2.97
N ARG A 95 20.11 -8.88 2.65
CA ARG A 95 20.95 -7.87 1.98
C ARG A 95 20.40 -7.46 0.61
N PHE A 96 19.89 -8.42 -0.16
CA PHE A 96 19.19 -8.15 -1.41
C PHE A 96 17.97 -7.25 -1.19
N SER A 97 17.15 -7.56 -0.18
CA SER A 97 15.92 -6.80 0.12
C SER A 97 16.23 -5.39 0.63
N LEU A 98 17.30 -5.23 1.40
CA LEU A 98 17.80 -3.92 1.84
C LEU A 98 18.31 -3.07 0.67
N ALA A 99 18.80 -3.69 -0.41
CA ALA A 99 19.19 -2.99 -1.63
C ALA A 99 18.02 -2.70 -2.57
N MET A 100 17.10 -3.67 -2.79
CA MET A 100 15.93 -3.49 -3.66
C MET A 100 14.87 -2.55 -3.07
N GLY A 101 14.65 -2.62 -1.77
CA GLY A 101 13.59 -1.89 -1.08
C GLY A 101 13.59 -0.37 -1.37
N PRO A 102 14.72 0.33 -1.15
CA PRO A 102 14.84 1.77 -1.40
C PRO A 102 14.57 2.17 -2.86
N ILE A 103 15.00 1.36 -3.83
CA ILE A 103 14.78 1.62 -5.26
C ILE A 103 13.29 1.70 -5.56
N ILE A 104 12.52 0.72 -5.07
CA ILE A 104 11.09 0.61 -5.32
C ILE A 104 10.32 1.63 -4.49
N ALA A 105 10.73 1.85 -3.25
CA ALA A 105 10.15 2.86 -2.38
C ALA A 105 10.26 4.27 -2.98
N GLY A 106 11.42 4.62 -3.57
CA GLY A 106 11.61 5.90 -4.25
C GLY A 106 10.61 6.14 -5.38
N VAL A 107 10.35 5.12 -6.21
CA VAL A 107 9.34 5.21 -7.28
C VAL A 107 7.93 5.27 -6.69
N SER A 108 7.64 4.47 -5.67
CA SER A 108 6.34 4.45 -4.99
C SER A 108 5.98 5.80 -4.39
N VAL A 109 6.93 6.50 -3.76
CA VAL A 109 6.67 7.80 -3.13
C VAL A 109 6.32 8.85 -4.18
N LYS A 110 7.11 8.93 -5.26
CA LYS A 110 6.85 9.87 -6.35
C LYS A 110 5.53 9.60 -7.04
N PHE A 111 5.19 8.32 -7.25
CA PHE A 111 3.89 7.94 -7.80
C PHE A 111 2.74 8.39 -6.90
N MET A 112 2.84 8.17 -5.59
CA MET A 112 1.82 8.61 -4.64
C MET A 112 1.71 10.14 -4.55
N GLU A 113 2.82 10.86 -4.69
CA GLU A 113 2.84 12.32 -4.75
C GLU A 113 2.16 12.84 -6.03
N GLN A 114 2.43 12.22 -7.17
CA GLN A 114 1.77 12.57 -8.44
C GLN A 114 0.26 12.39 -8.41
N ILE A 115 -0.23 11.28 -7.82
CA ILE A 115 -1.66 11.06 -7.59
C ILE A 115 -2.24 12.18 -6.70
N LYS A 116 -1.55 12.53 -5.60
CA LYS A 116 -2.04 13.54 -4.66
C LYS A 116 -2.14 14.93 -5.27
N LEU A 117 -1.22 15.29 -6.16
CA LEU A 117 -1.20 16.61 -6.79
C LEU A 117 -2.15 16.69 -8.00
N GLU A 118 -2.84 15.61 -8.36
CA GLU A 118 -3.66 15.51 -9.58
C GLU A 118 -2.85 15.82 -10.86
N ILE A 119 -1.52 15.71 -10.80
CA ILE A 119 -0.60 15.99 -11.91
C ILE A 119 -0.46 14.77 -12.83
N ALA A 120 -0.81 13.58 -12.35
CA ALA A 120 -0.83 12.37 -13.17
C ALA A 120 -2.20 12.16 -13.81
N ASP A 121 -2.23 12.26 -15.13
CA ASP A 121 -3.17 11.49 -15.93
C ASP A 121 -2.96 10.00 -15.60
N ALA A 122 -4.03 9.20 -15.50
CA ALA A 122 -3.94 7.79 -15.09
C ALA A 122 -3.03 6.94 -16.01
N ASP A 123 -2.71 7.47 -17.19
CA ASP A 123 -1.85 6.88 -18.21
C ASP A 123 -0.37 7.33 -18.16
N TYR A 124 0.01 8.26 -17.27
CA TYR A 124 1.40 8.68 -17.14
C TYR A 124 2.20 7.69 -16.26
N LEU A 125 2.78 6.69 -16.90
CA LEU A 125 3.92 5.94 -16.36
C LEU A 125 5.19 6.77 -16.61
N PRO A 126 5.78 7.43 -15.60
CA PRO A 126 7.01 8.18 -15.82
C PRO A 126 8.11 7.23 -16.31
N ASP A 127 9.13 7.74 -17.00
CA ASP A 127 10.34 6.97 -17.36
C ASP A 127 10.95 6.18 -16.19
N GLN A 128 10.64 6.59 -14.96
CA GLN A 128 11.01 5.92 -13.71
C GLN A 128 10.38 4.53 -13.54
N ALA A 129 9.18 4.29 -14.08
CA ALA A 129 8.60 2.96 -14.13
C ALA A 129 9.43 2.02 -15.01
N ASN A 130 9.98 2.50 -16.13
CA ASN A 130 10.87 1.69 -16.96
C ASN A 130 12.15 1.26 -16.22
N PHE A 131 12.69 2.12 -15.35
CA PHE A 131 13.83 1.77 -14.51
C PHE A 131 13.48 0.67 -13.50
N LEU A 132 12.37 0.82 -12.78
CA LEU A 132 11.86 -0.20 -11.85
C LEU A 132 11.65 -1.55 -12.56
N MET A 133 11.03 -1.53 -13.74
CA MET A 133 10.71 -2.73 -14.50
C MET A 133 11.95 -3.50 -14.95
N LYS A 134 13.12 -2.85 -15.15
CA LYS A 134 14.37 -3.58 -15.46
C LYS A 134 14.75 -4.58 -14.37
N PHE A 135 14.43 -4.28 -13.11
CA PHE A 135 14.68 -5.20 -12.00
C PHE A 135 13.52 -6.18 -11.83
N LEU A 136 12.29 -5.68 -11.85
CA LEU A 136 11.10 -6.51 -11.63
C LEU A 136 10.80 -7.47 -12.78
N ASP A 137 11.29 -7.24 -14.00
CA ASP A 137 11.12 -8.17 -15.12
C ASP A 137 12.03 -9.42 -15.01
N THR A 138 13.00 -9.42 -14.10
CA THR A 138 13.86 -10.59 -13.84
C THR A 138 13.12 -11.66 -13.03
N VAL A 139 13.53 -12.93 -13.17
CA VAL A 139 12.92 -14.06 -12.43
C VAL A 139 12.98 -13.81 -10.92
N GLY A 140 14.15 -13.45 -10.41
CA GLY A 140 14.35 -13.16 -9.00
C GLY A 140 13.67 -11.86 -8.54
N GLY A 141 13.62 -10.82 -9.39
CA GLY A 141 12.84 -9.61 -9.12
C GLY A 141 11.35 -9.89 -8.92
N ARG A 142 10.73 -10.71 -9.78
CA ARG A 142 9.32 -11.13 -9.62
C ARG A 142 9.11 -11.95 -8.35
N GLN A 143 10.03 -12.87 -8.03
CA GLN A 143 9.97 -13.67 -6.81
C GLN A 143 10.02 -12.77 -5.56
N TRP A 144 10.95 -11.82 -5.54
CA TRP A 144 11.07 -10.85 -4.45
C TRP A 144 9.82 -9.98 -4.33
N TRP A 145 9.31 -9.48 -5.44
CA TRP A 145 8.12 -8.62 -5.48
C TRP A 145 6.89 -9.30 -4.90
N LYS A 146 6.61 -10.55 -5.28
CA LYS A 146 5.50 -11.33 -4.70
C LYS A 146 5.56 -11.46 -3.18
N THR A 147 6.76 -11.43 -2.61
CA THR A 147 6.98 -11.54 -1.16
C THR A 147 6.84 -10.18 -0.46
N ASN A 148 7.24 -9.09 -1.12
CA ASN A 148 7.41 -7.78 -0.49
C ASN A 148 6.39 -6.72 -0.92
N MET A 149 5.58 -6.97 -1.96
CA MET A 149 4.64 -5.99 -2.52
C MET A 149 3.65 -5.42 -1.50
N GLN A 150 3.31 -6.19 -0.45
CA GLN A 150 2.39 -5.75 0.60
C GLN A 150 2.92 -4.58 1.45
N MET A 151 4.23 -4.33 1.40
CA MET A 151 4.84 -3.19 2.09
C MET A 151 4.57 -1.85 1.38
N TYR A 152 4.09 -1.90 0.14
CA TYR A 152 3.87 -0.71 -0.68
C TYR A 152 2.38 -0.34 -0.78
N PRO A 153 2.06 0.96 -0.99
CA PRO A 153 0.69 1.43 -1.18
C PRO A 153 -0.04 0.67 -2.29
N LYS A 154 -1.28 0.26 -2.02
CA LYS A 154 -2.13 -0.49 -2.97
C LYS A 154 -2.21 0.13 -4.38
N PRO A 155 -2.40 1.46 -4.55
CA PRO A 155 -2.44 2.05 -5.90
C PRO A 155 -1.15 1.83 -6.69
N PHE A 156 0.00 1.90 -6.01
CA PHE A 156 1.29 1.63 -6.62
C PHE A 156 1.44 0.16 -6.99
N VAL A 157 1.05 -0.75 -6.09
CA VAL A 157 1.08 -2.20 -6.35
C VAL A 157 0.24 -2.55 -7.57
N GLN A 158 -0.97 -1.98 -7.68
CA GLN A 158 -1.85 -2.19 -8.84
C GLN A 158 -1.20 -1.74 -10.15
N MET A 159 -0.63 -0.53 -10.17
CA MET A 159 0.10 -0.03 -11.34
C MET A 159 1.26 -0.96 -11.74
N VAL A 160 2.05 -1.44 -10.77
CA VAL A 160 3.16 -2.34 -11.05
C VAL A 160 2.67 -3.68 -11.61
N GLU A 161 1.67 -4.29 -10.99
CA GLU A 161 1.08 -5.56 -11.46
C GLU A 161 0.49 -5.44 -12.87
N ASP A 162 -0.23 -4.35 -13.15
CA ASP A 162 -0.80 -4.10 -14.48
C ASP A 162 0.28 -4.01 -15.56
N VAL A 163 1.39 -3.35 -15.27
CA VAL A 163 2.55 -3.26 -16.18
C VAL A 163 3.22 -4.61 -16.36
N LEU A 164 3.46 -5.34 -15.27
CA LEU A 164 4.09 -6.67 -15.32
C LEU A 164 3.24 -7.66 -16.12
N ASN A 165 1.92 -7.65 -15.95
CA ASN A 165 0.98 -8.48 -16.69
C ASN A 165 0.95 -8.13 -18.19
N LYS A 166 0.88 -6.84 -18.54
CA LYS A 166 0.95 -6.39 -19.95
C LYS A 166 2.25 -6.85 -20.64
N ARG A 167 3.38 -6.80 -19.94
CA ARG A 167 4.69 -7.25 -20.46
C ARG A 167 4.78 -8.76 -20.62
N GLU A 168 4.22 -9.54 -19.68
CA GLU A 168 4.17 -11.01 -19.82
C GLU A 168 3.37 -11.45 -21.04
N VAL A 169 2.22 -10.81 -21.31
CA VAL A 169 1.39 -11.11 -22.49
C VAL A 169 2.16 -10.81 -23.77
N LYS A 170 2.86 -9.68 -23.84
CA LYS A 170 3.67 -9.32 -25.01
C LYS A 170 4.80 -10.31 -25.28
N ASN A 171 5.47 -10.81 -24.25
CA ASN A 171 6.57 -11.77 -24.40
C ASN A 171 6.11 -13.18 -24.81
N LYS A 172 4.84 -13.55 -24.58
CA LYS A 172 4.27 -14.84 -25.03
C LYS A 172 3.70 -14.80 -26.45
N ALA A 173 3.50 -13.60 -27.01
CA ALA A 173 2.96 -13.38 -28.34
C ALA A 173 4.04 -13.30 -29.44
N VAL A 174 5.31 -13.40 -29.06
CA VAL A 174 6.51 -13.42 -29.93
C VAL A 174 7.13 -14.81 -29.85
#